data_AF-A0A8H4AWY3-F1
#
_entry.id   AF-A0A8H4AWY3-F1
#
_cell.length_a   1.000
_cell.length_b   1.000
_cell.length_c   1.000
_cell.angle_alpha   90.00
_cell.angle_beta   90.00
_cell.angle_gamma   90.00
#
_symmetry.space_group_name_H-M   'P 1'
#
loop_
_entity.id
_entity.type
_entity.pdbx_description
1 polymer ?
#
loop_
_entity_poly.entity_id
_entity_poly.type
_entity_poly.pdbx_seq_one_letter_code
_entity_poly.pdbx_strand_id
1 'polypeptide(L)'
;MNKEAPQNYVAVLLAQQEDDDDDERFQDLDDEEDDEEADKIYMKPLTKKWMNVEKLEEAREKEESEKYRAERPKIQQQFADLKRGLAAVTDDEWANLPEIGDLVGKNRNKN
;
A
#
# COMPACT_ATOMS: atom_id res chain seq x y z
N MET A 1 -35.00 20.49 -21.84
CA MET A 1 -35.19 19.04 -21.68
C MET A 1 -34.03 18.34 -22.38
N ASN A 2 -32.89 18.20 -21.70
CA ASN A 2 -31.76 17.44 -22.23
C ASN A 2 -31.92 15.98 -21.81
N LYS A 3 -32.14 15.11 -22.79
CA LYS A 3 -32.08 13.66 -22.61
C LYS A 3 -30.62 13.26 -22.79
N GLU A 4 -29.85 13.28 -21.70
CA GLU A 4 -28.50 12.72 -21.70
C GLU A 4 -28.59 11.19 -21.65
N ALA A 5 -27.93 10.55 -22.61
CA ALA A 5 -27.82 9.11 -22.74
C ALA A 5 -27.11 8.49 -21.52
N PRO A 6 -27.42 7.23 -21.15
CA PRO A 6 -26.80 6.58 -20.01
C PRO A 6 -25.28 6.42 -20.21
N GLN A 7 -24.53 7.01 -19.28
CA GLN A 7 -23.10 7.29 -19.27
C GLN A 7 -22.16 6.08 -19.09
N ASN A 8 -22.58 4.84 -19.33
CA ASN A 8 -21.66 3.73 -19.11
C ASN A 8 -21.95 2.51 -19.97
N TYR A 9 -21.37 2.50 -21.17
CA TYR A 9 -21.39 1.36 -22.08
C TYR A 9 -20.75 0.11 -21.46
N VAL A 10 -19.77 0.29 -20.57
CA VAL A 10 -19.09 -0.81 -19.86
C VAL A 10 -20.00 -1.44 -18.80
N ALA A 11 -20.79 -0.64 -18.07
CA ALA A 11 -21.76 -1.17 -17.11
C ALA A 11 -22.93 -1.89 -17.79
N VAL A 12 -23.37 -1.42 -18.97
CA VAL A 12 -24.40 -2.10 -19.77
C VAL A 12 -23.87 -3.43 -20.33
N LEU A 13 -22.59 -3.48 -20.73
CA LEU A 13 -21.94 -4.72 -21.20
C LEU A 13 -21.69 -5.72 -20.06
N LEU A 14 -21.31 -5.24 -18.87
CA LEU A 14 -21.14 -6.09 -17.68
C LEU A 14 -22.49 -6.63 -17.16
N ALA A 15 -23.56 -5.84 -17.22
CA ALA A 15 -24.90 -6.29 -16.83
C ALA A 15 -25.53 -7.28 -17.83
N GLN A 16 -24.93 -7.49 -19.00
CA GLN A 16 -25.36 -8.49 -19.99
C GLN A 16 -24.58 -9.82 -19.86
N GLN A 17 -23.68 -9.93 -18.88
CA GLN A 17 -22.93 -11.15 -18.56
C GLN A 17 -23.52 -11.91 -17.36
N GLU A 18 -24.73 -11.59 -16.93
CA GLU A 18 -25.47 -12.37 -15.92
C GLU A 18 -26.59 -13.10 -16.66
N ASP A 19 -26.38 -14.39 -16.99
CA ASP A 19 -27.43 -15.43 -17.11
C ASP A 19 -26.94 -16.78 -17.70
N ASP A 20 -25.67 -16.92 -18.11
CA ASP A 20 -25.10 -18.22 -18.54
C ASP A 20 -23.84 -18.57 -17.73
N ASP A 21 -24.01 -18.83 -16.43
CA ASP A 21 -23.02 -19.56 -15.61
C ASP A 21 -22.98 -21.02 -16.09
N ASP A 22 -22.30 -21.24 -17.22
CA ASP A 22 -22.01 -22.56 -17.80
C ASP A 22 -20.59 -23.02 -17.41
N ASP A 23 -20.15 -22.68 -16.19
CA ASP A 23 -18.84 -23.07 -15.64
C ASP A 23 -18.72 -24.60 -15.45
N GLU A 24 -19.85 -25.31 -15.39
CA GLU A 24 -19.90 -26.78 -15.32
C GLU A 24 -19.79 -27.44 -16.70
N ARG A 25 -20.09 -26.73 -17.81
CA ARG A 25 -20.03 -27.29 -19.17
C ARG A 25 -18.64 -27.78 -19.58
N PHE A 26 -17.61 -27.19 -18.97
CA PHE A 26 -16.22 -27.52 -19.23
C PHE A 26 -15.64 -28.53 -18.23
N GLN A 27 -16.43 -29.05 -17.29
CA GLN A 27 -15.96 -29.98 -16.24
C GLN A 27 -16.27 -31.46 -16.52
N ASP A 28 -17.13 -31.75 -17.50
CA ASP A 28 -17.70 -33.09 -17.70
C ASP A 28 -16.98 -33.96 -18.75
N LEU A 29 -15.95 -33.45 -19.42
CA LEU A 29 -15.14 -34.20 -20.39
C LEU A 29 -13.83 -34.61 -19.72
N ASP A 30 -13.40 -35.86 -19.91
CA ASP A 30 -12.07 -36.29 -19.48
C ASP A 30 -11.03 -35.43 -20.22
N ASP A 31 -10.24 -34.64 -19.48
CA ASP A 31 -9.18 -33.82 -20.05
C ASP A 31 -8.21 -34.70 -20.85
N GLU A 32 -8.08 -34.45 -22.15
CA GLU A 32 -7.16 -35.18 -23.02
C GLU A 32 -5.77 -34.49 -23.04
N GLU A 33 -4.73 -35.21 -23.47
CA GLU A 33 -3.35 -34.68 -23.49
C GLU A 33 -3.20 -33.40 -24.35
N ASP A 34 -4.07 -33.26 -25.37
CA ASP A 34 -4.17 -32.09 -26.23
C ASP A 34 -4.80 -30.87 -25.50
N ASP A 35 -5.68 -31.08 -24.54
CA ASP A 35 -6.30 -30.01 -23.74
C ASP A 35 -5.27 -29.40 -22.76
N GLU A 36 -4.45 -30.24 -22.14
CA GLU A 36 -3.34 -29.77 -21.32
C GLU A 36 -2.31 -28.96 -22.13
N GLU A 37 -2.04 -29.35 -23.38
CA GLU A 37 -1.14 -28.59 -24.25
C GLU A 37 -1.76 -27.26 -24.67
N ALA A 38 -3.06 -27.23 -24.96
CA ALA A 38 -3.80 -26.02 -25.22
C ALA A 38 -3.74 -25.05 -24.02
N ASP A 39 -4.01 -25.52 -22.80
CA ASP A 39 -3.90 -24.73 -21.58
C ASP A 39 -2.51 -24.14 -21.40
N LYS A 40 -1.46 -24.95 -21.62
CA LYS A 40 -0.07 -24.46 -21.56
C LYS A 40 0.19 -23.38 -22.60
N ILE A 41 -0.39 -23.46 -23.79
CA ILE A 41 -0.23 -22.47 -24.87
C ILE A 41 -0.99 -21.17 -24.55
N TYR A 42 -2.22 -21.25 -24.05
CA TYR A 42 -3.05 -20.09 -23.73
C TYR A 42 -2.61 -19.40 -22.43
N MET A 43 -2.17 -20.16 -21.42
CA MET A 43 -1.71 -19.62 -20.15
C MET A 43 -0.36 -18.89 -20.28
N LYS A 44 0.61 -19.40 -21.06
CA LYS A 44 1.95 -18.77 -21.20
C LYS A 44 1.95 -17.25 -21.51
N PRO A 45 1.26 -16.75 -22.56
CA PRO A 45 1.22 -15.33 -22.86
C PRO A 45 0.44 -14.54 -21.81
N LEU A 46 -0.59 -15.17 -21.22
CA LEU A 46 -1.38 -14.59 -20.15
C LEU A 46 -0.51 -14.41 -18.90
N THR A 47 0.10 -15.46 -18.36
CA THR A 47 1.02 -15.41 -17.22
C THR A 47 2.11 -14.34 -17.39
N LYS A 48 2.71 -14.23 -18.59
CA LYS A 48 3.71 -13.19 -18.88
C LYS A 48 3.13 -11.77 -18.77
N LYS A 49 1.91 -11.55 -19.27
CA LYS A 49 1.21 -10.27 -19.14
C LYS A 49 0.90 -9.95 -17.69
N TRP A 50 0.40 -10.92 -16.92
CA TRP A 50 0.09 -10.76 -15.50
C TRP A 50 1.34 -10.45 -14.68
N MET A 51 2.43 -11.19 -14.88
CA MET A 51 3.73 -10.89 -14.24
C MET A 51 4.26 -9.49 -14.56
N ASN A 52 3.99 -8.96 -15.75
CA ASN A 52 4.39 -7.60 -16.10
C ASN A 52 3.49 -6.55 -15.44
N VAL A 53 2.18 -6.80 -15.34
CA VAL A 53 1.24 -5.93 -14.64
C VAL A 53 1.57 -5.88 -13.16
N GLU A 54 1.77 -7.03 -12.52
CA GLU A 54 2.17 -7.15 -11.11
C GLU A 54 3.46 -6.37 -10.83
N LYS A 55 4.49 -6.52 -11.67
CA LYS A 55 5.75 -5.76 -11.52
C LYS A 55 5.55 -4.24 -11.66
N LEU A 56 4.66 -3.79 -12.54
CA LEU A 56 4.38 -2.37 -12.73
C LEU A 56 3.60 -1.81 -11.53
N GLU A 57 2.65 -2.58 -11.00
CA GLU A 57 1.88 -2.23 -9.81
C GLU A 57 2.75 -2.18 -8.57
N GLU A 58 3.59 -3.20 -8.33
CA GLU A 58 4.57 -3.23 -7.24
C GLU A 58 5.55 -2.07 -7.32
N ALA A 59 6.05 -1.74 -8.52
CA ALA A 59 6.95 -0.60 -8.72
C ALA A 59 6.25 0.73 -8.38
N ARG A 60 4.99 0.90 -8.80
CA ARG A 60 4.18 2.08 -8.50
C ARG A 60 3.85 2.19 -7.01
N GLU A 61 3.45 1.09 -6.38
CA GLU A 61 3.14 1.05 -4.94
C GLU A 61 4.38 1.34 -4.11
N LYS A 62 5.53 0.78 -4.50
CA LYS A 62 6.80 1.08 -3.85
C LYS A 62 7.14 2.57 -3.97
N GLU A 63 7.07 3.16 -5.16
CA GLU A 63 7.33 4.59 -5.37
C GLU A 63 6.35 5.47 -4.56
N GLU A 64 5.06 5.11 -4.53
CA GLU A 64 4.04 5.83 -3.77
C GLU A 64 4.28 5.72 -2.25
N SER A 65 4.68 4.54 -1.76
CA SER A 65 5.02 4.33 -0.35
C SER A 65 6.29 5.08 0.08
N GLU A 66 7.27 5.18 -0.82
CA GLU A 66 8.50 5.95 -0.61
C GLU A 66 8.21 7.46 -0.60
N LYS A 67 7.39 7.94 -1.54
CA LYS A 67 6.88 9.32 -1.54
C LYS A 67 6.09 9.63 -0.29
N TYR A 68 5.16 8.77 0.12
CA TYR A 68 4.38 8.95 1.34
C TYR A 68 5.29 9.01 2.58
N ARG A 69 6.31 8.14 2.64
CA ARG A 69 7.29 8.14 3.73
C ARG A 69 8.16 9.41 3.72
N ALA A 70 8.48 9.96 2.55
CA ALA A 70 9.23 11.20 2.42
C ALA A 70 8.39 12.44 2.74
N GLU A 71 7.12 12.47 2.33
CA GLU A 71 6.18 13.57 2.56
C GLU A 71 5.68 13.63 4.01
N ARG A 72 5.50 12.45 4.64
CA ARG A 72 5.06 12.31 6.03
C ARG A 72 5.96 11.33 6.78
N PRO A 73 7.22 11.71 7.04
CA PRO A 73 8.11 10.86 7.82
C PRO A 73 7.51 10.62 9.20
N LYS A 74 7.63 9.40 9.71
CA LYS A 74 7.18 9.09 11.07
C LYS A 74 7.92 10.00 12.04
N ILE A 75 7.22 10.50 13.07
CA ILE A 75 7.81 11.36 14.10
C ILE A 75 9.09 10.72 14.67
N GLN A 76 9.09 9.40 14.90
CA GLN A 76 10.27 8.65 15.37
C GLN A 76 11.49 8.75 14.42
N GLN A 77 11.27 8.82 13.10
CA GLN A 77 12.34 8.98 12.11
C GLN A 77 12.90 10.41 12.11
N GLN A 78 12.05 11.42 12.33
CA GLN A 78 12.49 12.82 12.48
C GLN A 78 13.44 13.01 13.67
N PHE A 79 13.22 12.25 14.75
CA PHE A 79 14.05 12.30 15.96
C PHE A 79 15.20 11.27 15.98
N ALA A 80 15.39 10.47 14.93
CA ALA A 80 16.40 9.41 14.92
C ALA A 80 17.82 9.95 15.11
N ASP A 81 18.15 11.05 14.42
CA ASP A 81 19.47 11.67 14.52
C ASP A 81 19.65 12.44 15.83
N LEU A 82 18.59 13.10 16.33
CA LEU A 82 18.60 13.73 17.65
C LEU A 82 18.82 12.70 18.76
N LYS A 83 18.21 11.51 18.65
CA LYS A 83 18.41 10.41 19.59
C LYS A 83 19.84 9.85 19.55
N ARG A 84 20.47 9.79 18.37
CA ARG A 84 21.90 9.42 18.25
C ARG A 84 22.80 10.50 18.86
N GLY A 85 22.51 11.78 18.62
CA GLY A 85 23.24 12.89 19.24
C GLY A 85 23.16 12.86 20.77
N LEU A 86 22.01 12.45 21.31
CA LEU A 86 21.80 12.29 22.76
C LEU A 86 22.69 11.20 23.39
N ALA A 87 23.22 10.26 22.60
CA ALA A 87 24.16 9.25 23.10
C ALA A 87 25.54 9.83 23.47
N ALA A 88 25.86 11.06 23.06
CA ALA A 88 27.08 11.76 23.46
C ALA A 88 26.94 12.48 24.82
N VAL A 89 25.72 12.61 25.35
CA VAL A 89 25.47 13.25 26.65
C VAL A 89 25.83 12.27 27.76
N THR A 90 26.65 12.73 28.71
CA THR A 90 27.14 11.94 29.83
C THR A 90 26.10 11.80 30.94
N ASP A 91 26.22 10.76 31.77
CA ASP A 91 25.32 10.54 32.90
C ASP A 91 25.36 11.70 33.92
N ASP A 92 26.52 12.36 34.08
CA ASP A 92 26.66 13.54 34.93
C ASP A 92 25.88 14.74 34.37
N GLU A 93 25.87 14.94 33.06
CA GLU A 93 25.05 15.98 32.40
C GLU A 93 23.55 15.68 32.54
N TRP A 94 23.16 14.40 32.47
CA TRP A 94 21.79 13.97 32.76
C TRP A 94 21.36 14.25 34.21
N ALA A 95 22.26 14.05 35.17
CA ALA A 95 21.98 14.28 36.58
C ALA A 95 21.84 15.77 36.93
N ASN A 96 22.41 16.68 36.13
CA ASN A 96 22.41 18.11 36.37
C ASN A 96 21.30 18.89 35.62
N LEU A 97 20.33 18.20 35.02
CA LEU A 97 19.21 18.86 34.35
C LEU A 97 18.34 19.63 35.37
N PRO A 98 18.01 20.90 35.11
CA PRO A 98 17.19 21.70 36.01
C PRO A 98 15.72 21.23 35.99
N GLU A 99 15.04 21.41 37.11
CA GLU A 99 13.61 21.10 37.22
C GLU A 99 12.75 22.15 36.50
N ILE A 100 11.64 21.70 35.92
CA ILE A 100 10.71 22.58 35.17
C ILE A 100 10.18 23.74 36.04
N GLY A 101 10.10 23.52 37.35
CA GLY A 101 9.68 24.53 38.33
C GLY A 101 10.61 25.75 38.43
N ASP A 102 11.91 25.55 38.21
CA ASP A 102 12.93 26.61 38.28
C ASP A 102 12.90 27.47 37.01
N LEU A 103 12.63 26.85 35.86
CA LEU A 103 12.54 27.51 34.56
C LEU A 103 11.27 28.37 34.41
N VAL A 104 10.15 27.92 34.99
CA VAL A 104 8.85 28.59 34.87
C VAL A 104 8.58 29.58 36.02
N GLY A 105 9.49 29.69 36.99
CA GLY A 105 9.37 30.62 38.12
C GLY A 105 8.17 30.37 39.04
N LYS A 106 7.51 29.21 38.90
CA LYS A 106 6.27 28.86 39.61
C LYS A 106 6.48 28.60 41.10
N ASN A 107 7.74 28.49 41.54
CA ASN A 107 8.15 28.36 42.94
C ASN A 107 8.56 29.69 43.61
N ARG A 108 8.53 30.84 42.91
CA ARG A 108 8.99 32.13 43.48
C ARG A 108 8.05 32.77 44.51
N ASN A 109 6.88 32.18 44.79
CA ASN A 109 5.85 32.79 45.63
C ASN A 109 5.26 31.81 46.66
N LYS A 110 6.15 31.10 47.37
CA LYS A 110 5.81 30.37 48.59
C LYS A 110 6.79 30.78 49.68
N ASN A 111 6.35 31.72 50.50
CA ASN A 111 6.97 32.31 51.71
C ASN A 111 7.95 33.46 51.47
#